data_AF-K1S1D6-F1
#
_entry.id   AF-K1S1D6-F1
#
_cell.length_a   1.000
_cell.length_b   1.000
_cell.length_c   1.000
_cell.angle_alpha   90.00
_cell.angle_beta   90.00
_cell.angle_gamma   90.00
#
_symmetry.space_group_name_H-M   'P 1'
#
loop_
_entity.id
_entity.type
_entity.pdbx_description
1 polymer ?
#
loop_
_entity_poly.entity_id
_entity_poly.type
_entity_poly.pdbx_seq_one_letter_code
_entity_poly.pdbx_strand_id
1 'polypeptide(L)'
;MGVYFDAGNAAEFILTPDQETVDVKVCRKEAAEAASVPVKVEYTDTAAIQVPATVEFAQGEKEATLTISVKGLTPKKKFGFKIDVDEAYANPYTKQDGSTVLQSAVLVSQWTKVLENVRFYYEGYTELPVTYSDIYQLEGVNQFYITNMLGSGADLYFKINGTFNADNLADCSGELVPEEGKGAAI
;
A
#
# COMPACT_ATOMS: atom_id res chain seq x y z
N MET A 1 -12.89 26.06 -6.32
CA MET A 1 -13.10 24.65 -5.92
C MET A 1 -11.87 24.02 -5.26
N GLY A 2 -10.73 23.88 -5.96
CA GLY A 2 -9.47 23.40 -5.35
C GLY A 2 -9.57 21.95 -4.89
N VAL A 3 -9.73 21.02 -5.84
CA VAL A 3 -9.86 19.58 -5.59
C VAL A 3 -8.49 18.91 -5.62
N TYR A 4 -8.25 17.96 -4.71
CA TYR A 4 -6.99 17.25 -4.55
C TYR A 4 -7.19 15.87 -3.89
N PHE A 5 -6.27 14.94 -4.11
CA PHE A 5 -6.18 13.69 -3.37
C PHE A 5 -5.51 13.91 -2.02
N ASP A 6 -6.08 13.33 -0.97
CA ASP A 6 -5.57 13.41 0.41
C ASP A 6 -4.16 12.81 0.52
N ALA A 7 -3.27 13.46 1.29
CA ALA A 7 -1.90 12.98 1.50
C ALA A 7 -1.82 11.62 2.23
N GLY A 8 -2.88 11.23 2.95
CA GLY A 8 -3.00 9.95 3.63
C GLY A 8 -3.36 8.78 2.71
N ASN A 9 -3.62 9.00 1.43
CA ASN A 9 -3.84 7.91 0.48
C ASN A 9 -2.58 7.03 0.36
N ALA A 10 -2.78 5.71 0.31
CA ALA A 10 -1.68 4.77 0.23
C ALA A 10 -0.97 4.85 -1.13
N ALA A 11 0.36 4.79 -1.10
CA ALA A 11 1.18 4.61 -2.31
C ALA A 11 1.05 3.19 -2.89
N GLU A 12 0.70 2.21 -2.04
CA GLU A 12 0.47 0.82 -2.44
C GLU A 12 -0.69 0.22 -1.64
N PHE A 13 -1.66 -0.35 -2.35
CA PHE A 13 -2.79 -1.08 -1.80
C PHE A 13 -2.50 -2.58 -1.90
N ILE A 14 -2.31 -3.23 -0.75
CA ILE A 14 -2.17 -4.69 -0.66
C ILE A 14 -3.54 -5.26 -0.34
N LEU A 15 -4.07 -6.07 -1.26
CA LEU A 15 -5.41 -6.62 -1.19
C LEU A 15 -5.38 -8.11 -1.00
N THR A 16 -6.26 -8.62 -0.14
CA THR A 16 -6.51 -10.05 -0.07
C THR A 16 -7.21 -10.54 -1.36
N PRO A 17 -7.12 -11.84 -1.71
CA PRO A 17 -7.67 -12.36 -2.96
C PRO A 17 -9.18 -12.14 -3.20
N ASP A 18 -9.94 -11.88 -2.13
CA ASP A 18 -11.38 -11.61 -2.14
C ASP A 18 -11.72 -10.12 -2.22
N GLN A 19 -10.75 -9.22 -2.07
CA GLN A 19 -10.96 -7.78 -2.18
C GLN A 19 -10.93 -7.33 -3.65
N GLU A 20 -12.03 -6.72 -4.08
CA GLU A 20 -12.23 -6.29 -5.47
C GLU A 20 -12.27 -4.76 -5.65
N THR A 21 -12.08 -4.00 -4.58
CA THR A 21 -12.19 -2.54 -4.58
C THR A 21 -11.09 -1.86 -3.77
N VAL A 22 -10.71 -0.66 -4.19
CA VAL A 22 -9.81 0.24 -3.49
C VAL A 22 -10.49 1.59 -3.35
N ASP A 23 -10.46 2.15 -2.15
CA ASP A 23 -11.02 3.48 -1.89
C ASP A 23 -9.90 4.52 -1.82
N VAL A 24 -10.07 5.59 -2.58
CA VAL A 24 -9.20 6.75 -2.60
C VAL A 24 -9.96 7.95 -2.07
N LYS A 25 -9.37 8.66 -1.11
CA LYS A 25 -9.95 9.87 -0.52
C LYS A 25 -9.62 11.10 -1.37
N VAL A 26 -10.66 11.84 -1.75
CA VAL A 26 -10.57 13.08 -2.54
C VAL A 26 -11.18 14.22 -1.73
N CYS A 27 -10.49 15.35 -1.71
CA CYS A 27 -10.82 16.51 -0.91
C CYS A 27 -11.04 17.74 -1.81
N ARG A 28 -11.87 18.69 -1.36
CA ARG A 28 -12.05 19.99 -2.01
C ARG A 28 -12.05 21.13 -0.99
N LYS A 29 -11.56 22.31 -1.40
CA LYS A 29 -11.50 23.49 -0.53
C LYS A 29 -12.86 24.18 -0.36
N GLU A 30 -13.61 24.29 -1.45
CA GLU A 30 -14.92 24.94 -1.49
C GLU A 30 -16.03 23.91 -1.63
N ALA A 31 -17.08 24.03 -0.82
CA ALA A 31 -18.18 23.06 -0.76
C ALA A 31 -19.58 23.72 -0.82
N ALA A 32 -19.68 24.93 -1.39
CA ALA A 32 -20.93 25.69 -1.43
C ALA A 32 -22.04 24.97 -2.21
N GLU A 33 -21.67 24.27 -3.29
CA GLU A 33 -22.58 23.56 -4.18
C GLU A 33 -22.12 22.10 -4.37
N ALA A 34 -23.04 21.22 -4.76
CA ALA A 34 -22.68 19.89 -5.22
C ALA A 34 -21.83 19.98 -6.51
N ALA A 35 -20.89 19.06 -6.71
CA ALA A 35 -20.02 19.09 -7.88
C ALA A 35 -19.64 17.69 -8.35
N SER A 36 -19.63 17.50 -9.67
CA SER A 36 -19.08 16.32 -10.34
C SER A 36 -17.73 16.71 -10.93
N VAL A 37 -16.65 16.12 -10.43
CA VAL A 37 -15.28 16.49 -10.80
C VAL A 37 -14.71 15.43 -11.74
N PRO A 38 -14.39 15.76 -13.01
CA PRO A 38 -13.73 14.83 -13.91
C PRO A 38 -12.32 14.46 -13.42
N VAL A 39 -11.95 13.20 -13.63
CA VAL A 39 -10.58 12.71 -13.42
C VAL A 39 -10.06 12.06 -14.68
N LYS A 40 -8.78 12.27 -14.96
CA LYS A 40 -8.05 11.58 -16.02
C LYS A 40 -7.23 10.47 -15.38
N VAL A 41 -7.25 9.29 -16.01
CA VAL A 41 -6.66 8.10 -15.42
C VAL A 41 -5.70 7.46 -16.43
N GLU A 42 -4.50 7.11 -15.97
CA GLU A 42 -3.49 6.35 -16.68
C GLU A 42 -3.20 5.07 -15.88
N TYR A 43 -3.25 3.89 -16.49
CA TYR A 43 -3.18 2.62 -15.76
C TYR A 43 -2.48 1.55 -16.58
N THR A 44 -1.85 0.60 -15.88
CA THR A 44 -1.07 -0.46 -16.53
C THR A 44 -1.93 -1.60 -17.09
N ASP A 45 -3.16 -1.77 -16.59
CA ASP A 45 -4.09 -2.82 -17.04
C ASP A 45 -5.52 -2.27 -17.09
N THR A 46 -6.02 -2.07 -18.31
CA THR A 46 -7.34 -1.47 -18.58
C THR A 46 -8.51 -2.44 -18.45
N ALA A 47 -8.23 -3.74 -18.41
CA ALA A 47 -9.27 -4.76 -18.25
C ALA A 47 -9.60 -4.99 -16.78
N ALA A 48 -8.55 -5.01 -15.93
CA ALA A 48 -8.70 -5.33 -14.51
C ALA A 48 -8.88 -4.10 -13.61
N ILE A 49 -8.34 -2.93 -13.98
CA ILE A 49 -8.49 -1.69 -13.21
C ILE A 49 -9.54 -0.80 -13.87
N GLN A 50 -10.61 -0.50 -13.13
CA GLN A 50 -11.67 0.40 -13.56
C GLN A 50 -11.81 1.53 -12.55
N VAL A 51 -11.44 2.73 -12.98
CA VAL A 51 -11.56 3.96 -12.19
C VAL A 51 -12.75 4.76 -12.73
N PRO A 52 -13.69 5.19 -11.87
CA PRO A 52 -14.75 6.11 -12.28
C PRO A 52 -14.18 7.39 -12.90
N ALA A 53 -14.81 7.86 -13.98
CA ALA A 53 -14.37 9.06 -14.70
C ALA A 53 -14.66 10.37 -13.96
N THR A 54 -15.49 10.32 -12.91
CA THR A 54 -15.87 11.47 -12.10
C THR A 54 -15.84 11.12 -10.61
N VAL A 55 -15.57 12.13 -9.79
CA VAL A 55 -15.72 12.10 -8.33
C VAL A 55 -16.89 13.01 -7.98
N GLU A 56 -17.87 12.47 -7.26
CA GLU A 56 -19.09 13.20 -6.89
C GLU A 56 -18.97 13.76 -5.47
N PHE A 57 -19.21 15.06 -5.33
CA PHE A 57 -19.30 15.75 -4.04
C PHE A 57 -20.73 16.26 -3.83
N ALA A 58 -21.35 15.85 -2.72
CA ALA A 58 -22.63 16.43 -2.31
C ALA A 58 -22.46 17.89 -1.84
N GLN A 59 -23.54 18.66 -1.81
CA GLN A 59 -23.50 20.04 -1.30
C GLN A 59 -23.05 20.05 0.17
N GLY A 60 -22.15 20.96 0.53
CA GLY A 60 -21.60 21.09 1.89
C GLY A 60 -20.45 20.14 2.22
N GLU A 61 -20.29 19.03 1.48
CA GLU A 61 -19.25 18.04 1.74
C GLU A 61 -17.89 18.49 1.21
N LYS A 62 -16.83 18.32 2.00
CA LYS A 62 -15.44 18.63 1.57
C LYS A 62 -14.64 17.41 1.18
N GLU A 63 -15.16 16.23 1.45
CA GLU A 63 -14.50 14.96 1.21
C GLU A 63 -15.43 14.05 0.41
N ALA A 64 -14.85 13.25 -0.47
CA ALA A 64 -15.53 12.23 -1.23
C ALA A 64 -14.61 11.00 -1.38
N THR A 65 -15.23 9.86 -1.63
CA THR A 65 -14.51 8.60 -1.88
C THR A 65 -14.61 8.25 -3.35
N LEU A 66 -13.47 8.07 -4.00
CA LEU A 66 -13.35 7.49 -5.33
C LEU A 66 -13.06 5.99 -5.18
N THR A 67 -14.09 5.17 -5.39
CA THR A 67 -13.97 3.70 -5.33
C THR A 67 -13.53 3.16 -6.69
N ILE A 68 -12.37 2.52 -6.70
CA ILE A 68 -11.73 1.91 -7.86
C ILE A 68 -12.03 0.41 -7.84
N SER A 69 -12.49 -0.16 -8.95
CA SER A 69 -12.66 -1.60 -9.11
C SER A 69 -11.37 -2.22 -9.64
N VAL A 70 -10.97 -3.35 -9.06
CA VAL A 70 -9.72 -4.07 -9.36
C VAL A 70 -9.94 -5.55 -9.65
N LYS A 71 -11.10 -5.88 -10.22
CA LYS A 71 -11.51 -7.27 -10.50
C LYS A 71 -10.59 -7.95 -11.51
N GLY A 72 -10.20 -9.18 -11.23
CA GLY A 72 -9.44 -10.02 -12.17
C GLY A 72 -7.96 -9.67 -12.27
N LEU A 73 -7.42 -8.87 -11.34
CA LEU A 73 -5.98 -8.69 -11.22
C LEU A 73 -5.29 -10.03 -10.97
N THR A 74 -4.19 -10.27 -11.67
CA THR A 74 -3.37 -11.45 -11.43
C THR A 74 -2.71 -11.31 -10.04
N PRO A 75 -2.88 -12.29 -9.13
CA PRO A 75 -2.22 -12.26 -7.83
C PRO A 75 -0.70 -12.18 -7.97
N LYS A 76 -0.02 -11.71 -6.90
CA LYS A 76 1.45 -11.66 -6.81
C LYS A 76 2.14 -10.71 -7.79
N LYS A 77 1.37 -9.90 -8.52
CA LYS A 77 1.86 -8.91 -9.48
C LYS A 77 1.37 -7.53 -9.08
N LYS A 78 2.28 -6.54 -9.14
CA LYS A 78 1.95 -5.14 -8.90
C LYS A 78 1.40 -4.51 -10.18
N PHE A 79 0.32 -3.75 -10.05
CA PHE A 79 -0.28 -2.98 -11.13
C PHE A 79 -0.39 -1.52 -10.73
N GLY A 80 0.13 -0.62 -11.55
CA GLY A 80 0.19 0.81 -11.27
C GLY A 80 -0.98 1.57 -11.88
N PHE A 81 -1.42 2.63 -11.21
CA PHE A 81 -2.33 3.60 -11.76
C PHE A 81 -1.98 5.02 -11.30
N LYS A 82 -2.31 5.99 -12.15
CA LYS A 82 -2.14 7.41 -11.95
C LYS A 82 -3.46 8.11 -12.24
N ILE A 83 -3.88 8.98 -11.33
CA ILE A 83 -5.14 9.74 -11.44
C ILE A 83 -4.80 11.21 -11.33
N ASP A 84 -5.21 11.99 -12.31
CA ASP A 84 -5.07 13.44 -12.35
C ASP A 84 -6.46 14.07 -12.21
N VAL A 85 -6.61 14.99 -11.27
CA VAL A 85 -7.78 15.88 -11.21
C VAL A 85 -7.73 16.82 -12.42
N ASP A 86 -8.88 17.05 -13.06
CA ASP A 86 -8.98 18.02 -14.15
C ASP A 86 -8.49 19.41 -13.70
N GLU A 87 -7.64 20.03 -14.51
CA GLU A 87 -6.96 21.30 -14.20
C GLU A 87 -7.94 22.44 -13.91
N ALA A 88 -9.15 22.41 -14.48
CA ALA A 88 -10.18 23.41 -14.21
C ALA A 88 -10.72 23.36 -12.77
N TYR A 89 -10.55 22.22 -12.08
CA TYR A 89 -11.02 21.99 -10.71
C TYR A 89 -9.87 22.00 -9.70
N ALA A 90 -8.63 21.78 -10.17
CA ALA A 90 -7.41 21.98 -9.41
C ALA A 90 -7.17 23.46 -9.09
N ASN A 91 -6.50 23.75 -7.97
CA ASN A 91 -6.04 25.11 -7.66
C ASN A 91 -4.54 25.11 -7.36
N PRO A 92 -3.69 25.50 -8.34
CA PRO A 92 -2.23 25.44 -8.19
C PRO A 92 -1.67 26.51 -7.24
N TYR A 93 -2.48 27.50 -6.85
CA TYR A 93 -2.04 28.63 -6.02
C TYR A 93 -2.47 28.51 -4.56
N THR A 94 -3.06 27.37 -4.16
CA THR A 94 -3.47 27.14 -2.78
C THR A 94 -2.70 26.00 -2.14
N LYS A 95 -2.26 26.19 -0.89
CA LYS A 95 -1.68 25.12 -0.11
C LYS A 95 -2.74 24.06 0.18
N GLN A 96 -2.47 22.83 -0.24
CA GLN A 96 -3.30 21.65 -0.04
C GLN A 96 -2.52 20.58 0.71
N ASP A 97 -3.24 19.74 1.45
CA ASP A 97 -2.66 18.64 2.23
C ASP A 97 -2.76 17.36 1.41
N GLY A 98 -1.98 17.32 0.33
CA GLY A 98 -2.09 16.31 -0.72
C GLY A 98 -1.66 16.82 -2.10
N SER A 99 -2.18 16.18 -3.15
CA SER A 99 -1.75 16.41 -4.52
C SER A 99 -2.93 16.38 -5.49
N THR A 100 -2.87 17.14 -6.58
CA THR A 100 -3.84 17.02 -7.69
C THR A 100 -3.60 15.75 -8.53
N VAL A 101 -2.50 15.06 -8.27
CA VAL A 101 -2.09 13.82 -8.92
C VAL A 101 -1.90 12.76 -7.85
N LEU A 102 -2.59 11.64 -7.98
CA LEU A 102 -2.34 10.42 -7.22
C LEU A 102 -1.59 9.43 -8.10
N GLN A 103 -0.52 8.84 -7.56
CA GLN A 103 0.18 7.72 -8.18
C GLN A 103 0.29 6.60 -7.16
N SER A 104 -0.37 5.48 -7.45
CA SER A 104 -0.44 4.34 -6.53
C SER A 104 -0.32 3.01 -7.28
N ALA A 105 -0.09 1.94 -6.54
CA ALA A 105 -0.10 0.58 -7.05
C ALA A 105 -1.09 -0.32 -6.29
N VAL A 106 -1.57 -1.36 -6.93
CA VAL A 106 -2.36 -2.44 -6.33
C VAL A 106 -1.59 -3.75 -6.45
N LEU A 107 -1.56 -4.52 -5.36
CA LEU A 107 -1.03 -5.87 -5.29
C LEU A 107 -2.07 -6.77 -4.64
N VAL A 108 -2.58 -7.75 -5.39
CA VAL A 108 -3.41 -8.81 -4.79
C VAL A 108 -2.48 -9.89 -4.25
N SER A 109 -2.38 -10.02 -2.93
CA SER A 109 -1.51 -10.96 -2.25
C SER A 109 -1.97 -11.22 -0.81
N GLN A 110 -1.43 -12.26 -0.17
CA GLN A 110 -1.74 -12.63 1.20
C GLN A 110 -0.46 -12.97 1.96
N TRP A 111 -0.50 -12.77 3.28
CA TRP A 111 0.58 -13.18 4.17
C TRP A 111 0.48 -14.67 4.46
N THR A 112 1.52 -15.40 4.11
CA THR A 112 1.60 -16.85 4.32
C THR A 112 2.77 -17.17 5.23
N LYS A 113 2.54 -18.06 6.21
CA LYS A 113 3.63 -18.57 7.06
C LYS A 113 4.56 -19.42 6.22
N VAL A 114 5.82 -19.04 6.12
CA VAL A 114 6.83 -19.73 5.30
C VAL A 114 7.82 -20.53 6.14
N LEU A 115 8.07 -20.10 7.38
CA LEU A 115 8.89 -20.83 8.34
C LEU A 115 8.23 -20.78 9.72
N GLU A 116 8.30 -21.90 10.42
CA GLU A 116 7.70 -22.07 11.74
C GLU A 116 8.79 -22.13 12.81
N ASN A 117 8.56 -21.45 13.93
CA ASN A 117 9.37 -21.52 15.13
C ASN A 117 10.88 -21.31 14.88
N VAL A 118 11.21 -20.27 14.11
CA VAL A 118 12.60 -19.93 13.77
C VAL A 118 13.30 -19.35 14.99
N ARG A 119 14.53 -19.81 15.25
CA ARG A 119 15.35 -19.40 16.39
C ARG A 119 16.10 -18.11 16.09
N PHE A 120 15.92 -17.09 16.92
CA PHE A 120 16.65 -15.81 16.88
C PHE A 120 17.55 -15.68 18.11
N TYR A 121 18.79 -15.25 17.89
CA TYR A 121 19.79 -15.05 18.95
C TYR A 121 20.80 -13.98 18.53
N TYR A 122 21.49 -13.41 19.52
CA TYR A 122 22.55 -12.45 19.30
C TYR A 122 23.90 -13.16 19.18
N GLU A 123 24.52 -13.06 18.02
CA GLU A 123 25.86 -13.61 17.82
C GLU A 123 26.87 -12.93 18.75
N GLY A 124 27.64 -13.73 19.48
CA GLY A 124 28.60 -13.22 20.47
C GLY A 124 28.02 -12.90 21.86
N TYR A 125 26.71 -13.04 22.09
CA TYR A 125 26.07 -12.75 23.38
C TYR A 125 25.25 -13.94 23.88
N THR A 126 25.87 -14.81 24.69
CA THR A 126 25.24 -16.03 25.25
C THR A 126 24.32 -15.80 26.44
N GLU A 127 24.40 -14.62 27.06
CA GLU A 127 23.60 -14.21 28.23
C GLU A 127 22.20 -13.70 27.84
N LEU A 128 22.02 -13.31 26.57
CA LEU A 128 20.75 -12.79 26.07
C LEU A 128 19.79 -13.94 25.74
N PRO A 129 18.47 -13.76 25.97
CA PRO A 129 17.50 -14.81 25.71
C PRO A 129 17.42 -15.14 24.23
N VAL A 130 17.35 -16.44 23.94
CA VAL A 130 16.98 -16.96 22.63
C VAL A 130 15.47 -16.84 22.49
N THR A 131 15.00 -16.27 21.38
CA THR A 131 13.57 -16.18 21.08
C THR A 131 13.22 -16.99 19.85
N TYR A 132 11.93 -17.27 19.71
CA TYR A 132 11.39 -18.01 18.60
C TYR A 132 10.21 -17.27 17.99
N SER A 133 10.18 -17.20 16.66
CA SER A 133 9.09 -16.56 15.92
C SER A 133 8.86 -17.26 14.59
N ASP A 134 7.61 -17.27 14.14
CA ASP A 134 7.29 -17.65 12.78
C ASP A 134 7.69 -16.54 11.80
N ILE A 135 8.10 -16.92 10.60
CA ILE A 135 8.34 -15.98 9.50
C ILE A 135 7.19 -16.08 8.52
N TYR A 136 6.59 -14.93 8.22
CA TYR A 136 5.56 -14.77 7.21
C TYR A 136 6.14 -14.03 6.00
N GLN A 137 5.67 -14.39 4.81
CA GLN A 137 6.01 -13.74 3.56
C GLN A 137 4.73 -13.27 2.87
N LEU A 138 4.78 -12.06 2.31
CA LEU A 138 3.70 -11.58 1.46
C LEU A 138 3.88 -12.23 0.09
N GLU A 139 2.97 -13.10 -0.30
CA GLU A 139 3.16 -13.97 -1.45
C GLU A 139 3.61 -13.21 -2.71
N GLY A 140 4.63 -13.73 -3.39
CA GLY A 140 5.13 -13.14 -4.62
C GLY A 140 6.08 -11.96 -4.48
N VAL A 141 6.24 -11.38 -3.28
CA VAL A 141 7.04 -10.18 -3.09
C VAL A 141 8.11 -10.34 -2.01
N ASN A 142 9.19 -9.57 -2.15
CA ASN A 142 10.32 -9.55 -1.23
C ASN A 142 9.98 -8.73 0.04
N GLN A 143 8.95 -9.17 0.76
CA GLN A 143 8.47 -8.53 1.98
C GLN A 143 8.07 -9.62 2.97
N PHE A 144 8.60 -9.51 4.17
CA PHE A 144 8.47 -10.50 5.24
C PHE A 144 8.12 -9.80 6.55
N TYR A 145 7.57 -10.55 7.50
CA TYR A 145 7.56 -10.14 8.90
C TYR A 145 7.73 -11.31 9.86
N ILE A 146 8.20 -10.98 11.07
CA ILE A 146 8.12 -11.84 12.26
C ILE A 146 7.24 -11.18 13.30
N THR A 147 6.48 -11.98 14.03
CA THR A 147 5.63 -11.48 15.12
C THR A 147 6.42 -11.30 16.40
N ASN A 148 6.09 -10.24 17.16
CA ASN A 148 6.62 -10.05 18.53
C ASN A 148 8.15 -10.14 18.59
N MET A 149 8.84 -9.34 17.78
CA MET A 149 10.29 -9.32 17.67
C MET A 149 10.94 -9.25 19.06
N LEU A 150 11.65 -10.31 19.44
CA LEU A 150 12.40 -10.41 20.69
C LEU A 150 11.54 -10.15 21.96
N GLY A 151 10.23 -10.39 21.92
CA GLY A 151 9.35 -10.16 23.07
C GLY A 151 8.95 -8.70 23.27
N SER A 152 9.19 -7.82 22.30
CA SER A 152 8.87 -6.38 22.38
C SER A 152 7.36 -6.06 22.31
N GLY A 153 6.52 -7.00 21.90
CA GLY A 153 5.12 -6.78 21.57
C GLY A 153 4.89 -6.15 20.20
N ALA A 154 5.95 -5.89 19.42
CA ALA A 154 5.87 -5.31 18.08
C ALA A 154 6.36 -6.30 17.01
N ASP A 155 5.75 -6.24 15.83
CA ASP A 155 6.17 -7.01 14.67
C ASP A 155 7.35 -6.32 13.98
N LEU A 156 8.24 -7.10 13.37
CA LEU A 156 9.34 -6.59 12.56
C LEU A 156 9.11 -6.97 11.10
N TYR A 157 9.00 -5.96 10.25
CA TYR A 157 8.96 -6.12 8.79
C TYR A 157 10.35 -5.99 8.19
N PHE A 158 10.67 -6.83 7.22
CA PHE A 158 11.99 -6.83 6.57
C PHE A 158 11.91 -7.37 5.14
N LYS A 159 13.01 -7.18 4.41
CA LYS A 159 13.23 -7.71 3.06
C LYS A 159 14.61 -8.35 2.95
N ILE A 160 14.81 -9.16 1.92
CA ILE A 160 16.12 -9.73 1.60
C ILE A 160 16.86 -8.76 0.66
N ASN A 161 17.95 -8.17 1.14
CA ASN A 161 18.90 -7.44 0.30
C ASN A 161 19.88 -8.43 -0.32
N GLY A 162 19.56 -8.90 -1.52
CA GLY A 162 20.32 -9.92 -2.23
C GLY A 162 19.46 -10.59 -3.30
N THR A 163 19.66 -11.89 -3.49
CA THR A 163 18.86 -12.70 -4.41
C THR A 163 17.54 -13.08 -3.74
N PHE A 164 16.44 -12.64 -4.36
CA PHE A 164 15.09 -13.04 -3.98
C PHE A 164 14.45 -13.83 -5.12
N ASN A 165 13.94 -15.03 -4.79
CA ASN A 165 13.17 -15.88 -5.69
C ASN A 165 11.81 -16.15 -5.04
N ALA A 166 10.76 -15.52 -5.58
CA ALA A 166 9.40 -15.66 -5.08
C ALA A 166 8.81 -17.07 -5.24
N ASP A 167 9.31 -17.84 -6.22
CA ASP A 167 8.79 -19.18 -6.54
C ASP A 167 9.51 -20.27 -5.73
N ASN A 168 10.71 -19.99 -5.24
CA ASN A 168 11.48 -20.91 -4.42
C ASN A 168 12.32 -20.15 -3.38
N LEU A 169 11.78 -20.02 -2.16
CA LEU A 169 12.44 -19.30 -1.07
C LEU A 169 13.76 -19.95 -0.63
N ALA A 170 14.01 -21.22 -0.93
CA ALA A 170 15.29 -21.87 -0.64
C ALA A 170 16.45 -21.34 -1.49
N ASP A 171 16.14 -20.72 -2.64
CA ASP A 171 17.14 -20.09 -3.51
C ASP A 171 17.42 -18.63 -3.12
N CYS A 172 16.70 -18.10 -2.11
CA CYS A 172 16.93 -16.76 -1.60
C CYS A 172 18.25 -16.70 -0.80
N SER A 173 19.00 -15.61 -0.98
CA SER A 173 20.22 -15.36 -0.23
C SER A 173 20.49 -13.87 -0.12
N GLY A 174 21.12 -13.45 0.98
CA GLY A 174 21.44 -12.05 1.22
C GLY A 174 21.23 -11.65 2.68
N GLU A 175 21.28 -10.34 2.91
CA GLU A 175 21.10 -9.75 4.23
C GLU A 175 19.61 -9.46 4.48
N LEU A 176 19.14 -9.69 5.71
CA LEU A 176 17.81 -9.24 6.11
C LEU A 176 17.88 -7.76 6.49
N VAL A 177 17.13 -6.93 5.79
CA VAL A 177 17.10 -5.48 6.02
C VAL A 177 15.71 -5.08 6.48
N PRO A 178 15.56 -4.40 7.63
CA PRO A 178 14.28 -3.89 8.09
C PRO A 178 13.60 -3.00 7.04
N GLU A 179 12.27 -3.09 6.92
CA GLU A 179 11.50 -2.11 6.14
C GLU A 179 11.24 -0.87 6.99
N GLU A 180 11.92 0.24 6.65
CA GLU A 180 11.69 1.53 7.28
C GLU A 180 10.22 1.96 7.14
N GLY A 181 9.61 2.42 8.24
CA GLY A 181 8.26 2.98 8.24
C GLY A 181 7.10 1.98 8.36
N LYS A 182 7.34 0.66 8.38
CA LYS A 182 6.29 -0.37 8.58
C LYS A 182 6.34 -1.05 9.96
N GLY A 183 6.62 -0.28 11.02
CA GLY A 183 6.64 -0.72 12.43
C GLY A 183 8.00 -1.29 12.88
N ALA A 184 8.52 -1.06 14.09
CA ALA A 184 7.96 -0.53 15.33
C ALA A 184 8.40 0.91 15.63
N ALA A 185 7.46 1.75 16.10
CA ALA A 185 7.84 2.89 16.93
C ALA A 185 8.42 2.32 18.23
N ILE A 186 9.68 2.67 18.51
CA ILE A 186 10.31 2.45 19.82
C ILE A 186 9.76 3.49 20.79
#